data_AF-A0AAV9GLP1-F1
#
_entry.id   AF-A0AAV9GLP1-F1
#
_cell.length_a   1.000
_cell.length_b   1.000
_cell.length_c   1.000
_cell.angle_alpha   90.00
_cell.angle_beta   90.00
_cell.angle_gamma   90.00
#
_symmetry.space_group_name_H-M   'P 1'
#
loop_
_entity.id
_entity.type
_entity.pdbx_description
1 polymer ?
#
loop_
_entity_poly.entity_id
_entity_poly.type
_entity_poly.pdbx_seq_one_letter_code
_entity_poly.pdbx_strand_id
1 'polypeptide(L)'
;MKLHIIATLACSLAAASPLSLEVDKRACDTCKKVCPDEQVCITLPKGCRDICVVPRFCGGIAGIQCDDGFICIDYPNDGCDPENGGNDCGGICIPGRG
;
A
#
# COMPACT_ATOMS: atom_id res chain seq x y z
N MET A 1 20.26 18.69 -64.70
CA MET A 1 21.20 17.62 -64.30
C MET A 1 22.01 18.09 -63.08
N LYS A 2 21.66 17.58 -61.88
CA LYS A 2 22.49 17.35 -60.67
C LYS A 2 21.53 17.18 -59.48
N LEU A 3 21.16 15.96 -59.12
CA LEU A 3 21.90 14.90 -58.39
C LEU A 3 21.79 15.10 -56.86
N HIS A 4 20.84 14.34 -56.29
CA HIS A 4 20.73 13.75 -54.96
C HIS A 4 21.71 14.18 -53.85
N ILE A 5 21.15 14.63 -52.71
CA ILE A 5 21.61 14.20 -51.37
C ILE A 5 20.37 13.90 -50.53
N ILE A 6 20.13 12.60 -50.36
CA ILE A 6 19.13 12.01 -49.46
C ILE A 6 19.67 12.23 -48.05
N ALA A 7 19.05 13.14 -47.29
CA ALA A 7 19.40 13.34 -45.89
C ALA A 7 18.96 12.11 -45.10
N THR A 8 19.98 11.40 -44.64
CA THR A 8 19.97 10.16 -43.87
C THR A 8 19.05 10.20 -42.65
N LEU A 9 18.08 9.31 -42.68
CA LEU A 9 17.64 8.43 -41.59
C LEU A 9 18.35 8.64 -40.24
N ALA A 10 17.80 9.48 -39.37
CA ALA A 10 18.16 9.50 -37.95
C ALA A 10 17.28 8.50 -37.20
N CYS A 11 17.69 7.23 -37.23
CA CYS A 11 17.24 6.21 -36.28
C CYS A 11 17.82 6.57 -34.91
N SER A 12 17.13 7.43 -34.17
CA SER A 12 17.46 7.66 -32.77
C SER A 12 16.73 6.61 -31.95
N LEU A 13 17.50 5.64 -31.49
CA LEU A 13 17.11 4.65 -30.50
C LEU A 13 16.48 5.38 -29.30
N ALA A 14 15.15 5.30 -29.18
CA ALA A 14 14.52 5.55 -27.90
C ALA A 14 15.02 4.45 -26.96
N ALA A 15 15.87 4.86 -26.01
CA ALA A 15 16.31 4.03 -24.92
C ALA A 15 15.09 3.39 -24.25
N ALA A 16 14.93 2.08 -24.39
CA ALA A 16 14.08 1.32 -23.51
C ALA A 16 14.76 1.37 -22.14
N SER A 17 14.38 2.34 -21.32
CA SER A 17 14.68 2.33 -19.90
C SER A 17 14.27 0.95 -19.35
N PRO A 18 15.10 0.28 -18.52
CA PRO A 18 14.66 -0.93 -17.87
C PRO A 18 13.38 -0.57 -17.10
N LEU A 19 12.34 -1.40 -17.25
CA LEU A 19 11.23 -1.44 -16.32
C LEU A 19 11.85 -1.47 -14.91
N SER A 20 11.86 -0.33 -14.24
CA SER A 20 11.80 -0.33 -12.80
C SER A 20 10.56 -1.15 -12.49
N LEU A 21 10.75 -2.30 -11.84
CA LEU A 21 9.71 -2.93 -11.04
C LEU A 21 9.34 -1.91 -9.95
N GLU A 22 8.63 -0.86 -10.33
CA GLU A 22 7.75 -0.16 -9.43
C GLU A 22 6.76 -1.25 -9.04
N VAL A 23 7.03 -1.91 -7.90
CA VAL A 23 6.00 -2.67 -7.19
C VAL A 23 4.82 -1.71 -7.17
N ASP A 24 3.82 -2.01 -7.99
CA ASP A 24 2.68 -1.15 -8.18
C ASP A 24 2.09 -0.95 -6.79
N LYS A 25 2.33 0.22 -6.18
CA LYS A 25 1.91 0.50 -4.80
C LYS A 25 0.41 0.29 -4.67
N ARG A 26 -0.31 0.48 -5.79
CA ARG A 26 -1.74 0.27 -5.95
C ARG A 26 -2.17 -1.20 -5.83
N ALA A 27 -1.26 -2.15 -6.01
CA ALA A 27 -1.55 -3.56 -5.81
C ALA A 27 -1.67 -3.94 -4.33
N CYS A 28 -1.10 -3.14 -3.41
CA CYS A 28 -1.11 -3.41 -1.97
C CYS A 28 -2.26 -2.69 -1.23
N ASP A 29 -3.11 -1.97 -1.95
CA ASP A 29 -4.16 -1.13 -1.36
C ASP A 29 -5.48 -1.88 -1.15
N THR A 30 -5.58 -3.15 -1.57
CA THR A 30 -6.82 -3.92 -1.44
C THR A 30 -6.57 -5.34 -0.98
N CYS A 31 -7.13 -5.66 0.18
CA CYS A 31 -7.10 -7.01 0.73
C CYS A 31 -8.07 -7.92 -0.03
N LYS A 32 -7.59 -9.04 -0.55
CA LYS A 32 -8.38 -10.00 -1.36
C LYS A 32 -8.61 -11.33 -0.65
N LYS A 33 -7.97 -11.55 0.50
CA LYS A 33 -8.10 -12.79 1.26
C LYS A 33 -9.50 -12.91 1.88
N VAL A 34 -10.12 -14.07 1.69
CA VAL A 34 -11.36 -14.43 2.40
C VAL A 34 -10.98 -14.90 3.80
N CYS A 35 -11.57 -14.26 4.82
CA CYS A 35 -11.32 -14.58 6.21
C CYS A 35 -12.50 -15.34 6.84
N PRO A 36 -12.26 -16.21 7.83
CA PRO A 36 -13.31 -16.79 8.65
C PRO A 36 -14.14 -15.72 9.36
N ASP A 37 -15.28 -16.13 9.92
CA ASP A 37 -16.17 -15.25 10.66
C ASP A 37 -15.43 -14.50 11.79
N GLU A 38 -15.86 -13.27 12.05
CA GLU A 38 -15.28 -12.33 13.05
C GLU A 38 -13.84 -11.85 12.77
N GLN A 39 -13.26 -12.18 11.62
CA GLN A 39 -11.95 -11.69 11.20
C GLN A 39 -12.08 -10.66 10.08
N VAL A 40 -11.18 -9.69 10.09
CA VAL A 40 -11.04 -8.70 9.03
C VAL A 40 -9.78 -8.96 8.21
N CYS A 41 -9.90 -8.72 6.91
CA CYS A 41 -8.78 -8.82 5.98
C CYS A 41 -7.96 -7.54 6.06
N ILE A 42 -6.66 -7.65 6.37
CA ILE A 42 -5.71 -6.54 6.39
C ILE A 42 -4.54 -6.84 5.47
N THR A 43 -4.16 -5.87 4.63
CA THR A 43 -2.93 -5.92 3.85
C THR A 43 -1.80 -5.26 4.62
N LEU A 44 -0.72 -6.01 4.86
CA LEU A 44 0.44 -5.47 5.58
C LEU A 44 1.29 -4.57 4.67
N PRO A 45 1.70 -3.37 5.13
CA PRO A 45 2.45 -2.41 4.31
C PRO A 45 3.85 -2.93 3.95
N LYS A 46 4.45 -3.77 4.81
CA LYS A 46 5.73 -4.42 4.56
C LYS A 46 5.52 -5.80 3.95
N GLY A 47 5.65 -5.86 2.63
CA GLY A 47 5.63 -7.12 1.88
C GLY A 47 4.27 -7.53 1.33
N CYS A 48 3.28 -6.61 1.32
CA CYS A 48 2.01 -6.73 0.61
C CYS A 48 1.37 -8.11 0.73
N ARG A 49 1.24 -8.55 1.99
CA ARG A 49 0.66 -9.86 2.33
C ARG A 49 -0.64 -9.65 3.08
N ASP A 50 -1.67 -10.35 2.64
CA ASP A 50 -2.99 -10.32 3.27
C ASP A 50 -3.03 -11.29 4.45
N ILE A 51 -3.48 -10.79 5.59
CA ILE A 51 -3.69 -11.57 6.81
C ILE A 51 -5.13 -11.43 7.27
N CYS A 52 -5.59 -12.44 8.02
CA CYS A 52 -6.85 -12.37 8.74
C CYS A 52 -6.55 -12.12 10.21
N VAL A 53 -7.16 -11.08 10.77
CA VAL A 53 -6.97 -10.70 12.16
C VAL A 53 -8.31 -10.56 12.85
N VAL A 54 -8.36 -10.95 14.12
CA VAL A 54 -9.48 -10.60 14.99
C VAL A 54 -9.34 -9.11 15.33
N PRO A 55 -10.35 -8.27 15.06
CA PRO A 55 -10.25 -6.84 15.29
C PRO A 55 -10.12 -6.51 16.77
N ARG A 56 -9.05 -5.79 17.11
CA ARG A 56 -8.75 -5.28 18.45
C ARG A 56 -8.48 -3.79 18.33
N PHE A 57 -9.32 -2.98 18.98
CA PHE A 57 -9.25 -1.52 18.88
C PHE A 57 -7.95 -0.97 19.47
N CYS A 58 -7.38 0.04 18.82
CA CYS A 58 -6.30 0.88 19.32
C CYS A 58 -6.45 2.32 18.83
N GLY A 59 -5.58 3.23 19.27
CA GLY A 59 -5.63 4.64 18.88
C GLY A 59 -6.85 5.34 19.47
N GLY A 60 -7.51 6.15 18.66
CA GLY A 60 -8.58 7.03 19.10
C GLY A 60 -8.07 8.23 19.90
N ILE A 61 -8.98 9.11 20.31
CA ILE A 61 -8.68 10.25 21.21
C ILE A 61 -8.03 9.83 22.54
N ALA A 62 -8.25 8.58 22.95
CA ALA A 62 -7.68 8.01 24.17
C ALA A 62 -6.27 7.44 23.96
N GLY A 63 -5.77 7.35 22.73
CA GLY A 63 -4.44 6.79 22.42
C GLY A 63 -4.27 5.35 22.93
N ILE A 64 -5.30 4.50 22.75
CA ILE A 64 -5.30 3.12 23.25
C ILE A 64 -4.14 2.35 22.62
N GLN A 65 -3.29 1.76 23.46
CA GLN A 65 -2.12 1.00 23.01
C GLN A 65 -2.49 -0.45 22.70
N CYS A 66 -1.71 -1.06 21.80
CA CYS A 66 -1.75 -2.50 21.58
C CYS A 66 -0.89 -3.25 22.61
N ASP A 67 -1.20 -4.53 22.82
CA ASP A 67 -0.37 -5.42 23.63
C ASP A 67 1.04 -5.58 23.02
N ASP A 68 2.00 -6.04 23.84
CA ASP A 68 3.38 -6.25 23.41
C ASP A 68 3.48 -7.12 22.14
N GLY A 69 4.26 -6.64 21.16
CA GLY A 69 4.46 -7.32 19.89
C GLY A 69 3.40 -7.03 18.83
N PHE A 70 2.47 -6.10 19.10
CA PHE A 70 1.49 -5.60 18.13
C PHE A 70 1.75 -4.13 17.78
N ILE A 71 1.33 -3.73 16.59
CA ILE A 71 1.34 -2.33 16.14
C ILE A 71 -0.09 -1.89 15.85
N CYS A 72 -0.39 -0.65 16.18
CA CYS A 72 -1.65 -0.01 15.82
C CYS A 72 -1.56 0.50 14.39
N ILE A 73 -2.47 0.07 13.53
CA ILE A 73 -2.65 0.64 12.18
C ILE A 73 -4.04 1.24 12.08
N ASP A 74 -4.20 2.20 11.18
CA ASP A 74 -5.50 2.78 10.85
C ASP A 74 -6.49 1.70 10.37
N TYR A 75 -7.77 1.83 10.73
CA TYR A 75 -8.76 0.84 10.36
C TYR A 75 -9.22 1.10 8.91
N PRO A 76 -8.95 0.20 7.95
CA PRO A 76 -9.06 0.52 6.53
C PRO A 76 -10.49 0.79 6.03
N ASN A 77 -11.51 0.59 6.86
CA ASN A 77 -12.92 0.68 6.47
C ASN A 77 -13.75 1.61 7.39
N ASP A 78 -13.15 2.53 8.15
CA ASP A 78 -13.92 3.46 8.99
C ASP A 78 -14.15 4.84 8.35
N GLY A 79 -13.47 5.13 7.23
CA GLY A 79 -13.58 6.41 6.54
C GLY A 79 -12.97 7.58 7.34
N CYS A 80 -12.20 7.29 8.40
CA CYS A 80 -11.44 8.28 9.14
C CYS A 80 -10.14 8.57 8.37
N ASP A 81 -9.88 9.84 8.08
CA ASP A 81 -8.65 10.24 7.39
C ASP A 81 -7.66 10.83 8.40
N PRO A 82 -6.61 10.09 8.81
CA PRO A 82 -5.63 10.59 9.77
C PRO A 82 -4.82 11.77 9.23
N GLU A 83 -4.71 11.96 7.90
CA GLU A 83 -3.96 13.07 7.29
C GLU A 83 -4.79 14.36 7.18
N ASN A 84 -6.12 14.29 7.25
CA ASN A 84 -7.03 15.44 7.11
C ASN A 84 -7.95 15.67 8.33
N GLY A 85 -7.53 15.24 9.52
CA GLY A 85 -8.23 15.59 10.77
C GLY A 85 -8.12 14.60 11.94
N GLY A 86 -7.32 13.54 11.84
CA GLY A 86 -7.45 12.39 12.74
C GLY A 86 -6.20 12.01 13.54
N ASN A 87 -5.79 12.83 14.52
CA ASN A 87 -5.00 12.29 15.64
C ASN A 87 -5.85 11.35 16.52
N ASP A 88 -7.17 11.46 16.39
CA ASP A 88 -8.18 10.73 17.16
C ASP A 88 -8.78 9.54 16.38
N CYS A 89 -8.21 9.15 15.23
CA CYS A 89 -8.72 7.99 14.48
C CYS A 89 -8.46 6.69 15.25
N GLY A 90 -9.49 5.85 15.28
CA GLY A 90 -9.37 4.49 15.80
C GLY A 90 -8.54 3.63 14.85
N GLY A 91 -7.99 2.56 15.39
CA GLY A 91 -7.18 1.62 14.64
C GLY A 91 -7.42 0.18 15.06
N ILE A 92 -6.68 -0.72 14.43
CA ILE A 92 -6.67 -2.14 14.71
C ILE A 92 -5.26 -2.62 15.05
N CYS A 93 -5.14 -3.38 16.14
CA CYS A 93 -3.88 -4.03 16.50
C CYS A 93 -3.60 -5.21 15.57
N ILE A 94 -2.43 -5.19 14.94
CA ILE A 94 -1.92 -6.29 14.11
C ILE A 94 -0.57 -6.76 14.63
N PRO A 95 -0.17 -8.03 14.40
CA PRO A 95 1.14 -8.51 14.81
C PRO A 95 2.26 -7.64 14.22
N GLY A 96 3.08 -7.04 15.07
CA GLY A 96 4.15 -6.10 14.76
C GLY A 96 5.44 -6.72 14.22
N ARG A 97 5.39 -8.01 13.83
CA ARG A 97 6.57 -8.65 13.24
C ARG A 97 6.80 -8.10 11.83
N GLY A 98 7.89 -7.34 11.73
CA GLY A 98 8.45 -6.72 10.53
C GLY A 98 8.74 -7.66 9.38
#